data_AF-A0A6P0VB29-F1
#
_entry.id   AF-A0A6P0VB29-F1
#
_cell.length_a   1.000
_cell.length_b   1.000
_cell.length_c   1.000
_cell.angle_alpha   90.00
_cell.angle_beta   90.00
_cell.angle_gamma   90.00
#
_symmetry.space_group_name_H-M   'P 1'
#
loop_
_entity.id
_entity.type
_entity.pdbx_description
1 polymer ?
#
loop_
_entity_poly.entity_id
_entity_poly.type
_entity_poly.pdbx_seq_one_letter_code
_entity_poly.pdbx_strand_id
1 'polypeptide(L)' 'MRWIAQLGGFLGRKSDGEPGVKTLWRGIQRLNDLAAMWQMLAKNFRPE' A
#
# COMPACT_ATOMS: atom_id res chain seq x y z
N MET A 1 -1.07 -11.77 -0.75
CA MET A 1 -1.06 -10.33 -1.07
C MET A 1 -2.22 -9.53 -0.45
N ARG A 2 -2.82 -9.98 0.67
CA ARG A 2 -4.01 -9.31 1.24
C ARG A 2 -3.73 -7.91 1.79
N TRP A 3 -2.56 -7.69 2.39
CA TRP A 3 -2.18 -6.36 2.92
C TRP A 3 -2.00 -5.32 1.79
N ILE A 4 -1.41 -5.69 0.65
CA ILE A 4 -1.34 -4.82 -0.53
C ILE A 4 -2.75 -4.50 -1.00
N ALA A 5 -3.62 -5.52 -1.09
CA ALA A 5 -5.00 -5.30 -1.48
C ALA A 5 -5.75 -4.37 -0.50
N GLN A 6 -5.46 -4.43 0.80
CA GLN A 6 -6.04 -3.52 1.79
C GLN A 6 -5.65 -2.06 1.52
N LEU A 7 -4.41 -1.79 1.11
CA LEU A 7 -4.01 -0.45 0.62
C LEU A 7 -4.82 -0.01 -0.60
N GLY A 8 -5.29 -0.97 -1.41
CA GLY A 8 -6.16 -0.76 -2.56
C GLY A 8 -7.66 -0.77 -2.25
N GLY A 9 -8.07 -0.88 -0.98
CA GLY A 9 -9.46 -0.85 -0.51
C GLY A 9 -10.10 -2.22 -0.23
N PHE A 10 -9.33 -3.32 -0.20
CA PHE A 10 -9.85 -4.63 0.19
C PHE A 10 -10.12 -4.69 1.70
N LEU A 11 -11.35 -4.99 2.11
CA LEU A 11 -11.70 -5.05 3.53
C LEU A 11 -11.19 -6.32 4.22
N GLY A 12 -11.12 -7.44 3.51
CA GLY A 12 -10.58 -8.71 4.04
C GLY A 12 -11.47 -9.39 5.07
N ARG A 13 -12.81 -9.26 4.94
CA ARG A 13 -13.76 -9.98 5.79
C ARG A 13 -13.71 -11.49 5.50
N LYS A 14 -14.21 -12.29 6.44
CA LYS A 14 -14.16 -13.77 6.40
C LYS A 14 -14.70 -14.37 5.08
N SER A 15 -15.67 -13.72 4.42
CA SER A 15 -16.31 -14.20 3.19
C SER A 15 -15.98 -13.36 1.94
N ASP A 16 -15.02 -12.43 2.00
CA ASP A 16 -14.67 -11.57 0.84
C ASP A 16 -13.87 -12.30 -0.25
N GLY A 17 -13.47 -13.56 -0.02
CA GLY A 17 -12.66 -14.33 -0.98
C GLY A 17 -11.24 -13.80 -1.11
N GLU A 18 -10.63 -13.98 -2.29
CA GLU A 18 -9.31 -13.44 -2.60
C GLU A 18 -9.42 -12.08 -3.32
N PRO A 19 -8.49 -11.14 -3.05
CA PRO A 19 -8.50 -9.84 -3.70
C PRO A 19 -8.20 -9.95 -5.19
N GLY A 20 -9.03 -9.30 -6.02
CA GLY A 20 -8.83 -9.24 -7.46
C GLY A 20 -7.65 -8.38 -7.92
N VAL A 21 -7.24 -8.57 -9.18
CA VAL A 21 -6.08 -7.90 -9.79
C VAL A 21 -6.16 -6.37 -9.73
N LYS A 22 -7.36 -5.79 -9.91
CA LYS A 22 -7.55 -4.34 -9.85
C LYS A 22 -7.29 -3.77 -8.45
N THR A 23 -7.70 -4.49 -7.43
CA THR A 23 -7.49 -4.11 -6.03
C THR A 23 -6.02 -4.22 -5.64
N LEU A 24 -5.34 -5.26 -6.13
CA LEU A 24 -3.90 -5.40 -5.99
C LEU A 24 -3.14 -4.28 -6.69
N TRP A 25 -3.48 -3.97 -7.94
CA TRP A 25 -2.86 -2.87 -8.69
C TRP A 25 -2.97 -1.53 -7.96
N ARG A 26 -4.17 -1.19 -7.48
CA ARG A 26 -4.38 0.02 -6.66
C ARG A 26 -3.52 0.02 -5.40
N GLY A 27 -3.40 -1.12 -4.74
CA GLY A 27 -2.56 -1.29 -3.57
C GLY A 27 -1.08 -1.05 -3.84
N ILE A 28 -0.56 -1.57 -4.96
CA ILE A 28 0.84 -1.37 -5.36
C ILE A 28 1.10 0.10 -5.69
N GLN A 29 0.20 0.75 -6.43
CA GLN A 29 0.32 2.18 -6.73
C GLN A 29 0.38 3.01 -5.43
N ARG A 30 -0.52 2.74 -4.48
CA ARG A 30 -0.54 3.42 -3.18
C ARG A 30 0.73 3.15 -2.36
N LEU A 31 1.25 1.93 -2.40
CA LEU A 31 2.51 1.59 -1.73
C LEU A 31 3.69 2.37 -2.31
N ASN A 32 3.77 2.51 -3.64
CA ASN A 32 4.82 3.28 -4.29
C ASN A 32 4.79 4.75 -3.86
N ASP A 33 3.60 5.37 -3.80
CA ASP A 33 3.45 6.76 -3.33
C ASP A 33 3.93 6.92 -1.88
N LEU A 34 3.54 5.99 -1.00
CA LEU A 34 3.94 6.00 0.41
C LEU A 34 5.46 5.81 0.58
N ALA A 35 6.06 4.91 -0.21
CA ALA A 35 7.49 4.69 -0.21
C ALA A 35 8.26 5.93 -0.68
N ALA A 36 7.79 6.60 -1.74
CA ALA A 36 8.37 7.85 -2.23
C ALA A 36 8.30 8.95 -1.15
N MET A 37 7.15 9.12 -0.51
CA MET A 37 6.99 10.09 0.59
C MET A 37 7.93 9.78 1.75
N TRP A 38 8.02 8.51 2.18
CA TRP A 38 8.92 8.11 3.26
C TRP A 38 10.38 8.41 2.93
N GLN A 39 10.83 8.14 1.70
CA GLN A 39 12.19 8.47 1.27
C GLN A 39 12.47 9.97 1.32
N MET A 40 11.50 10.82 0.94
CA MET A 40 11.65 12.27 1.02
C MET A 40 11.74 12.74 2.48
N LEU A 41 10.85 12.26 3.34
CA LEU A 41 10.85 12.61 4.76
C LEU A 41 12.11 12.12 5.48
N ALA A 42 12.55 10.89 5.20
CA ALA A 42 13.74 10.31 5.81
C ALA A 42 15.02 11.04 5.40
N LYS A 43 15.11 11.57 4.17
CA LYS A 43 16.22 12.43 3.74
C LYS A 43 16.24 13.76 4.51
N ASN A 44 15.06 14.33 4.77
CA ASN A 44 14.91 15.60 5.48
C ASN A 44 15.10 15.46 7.00
N PHE A 45 14.93 14.26 7.56
CA PHE A 45 15.07 13.98 8.98
C PHE A 45 16.44 13.40 9.35
N ARG A 46 17.48 13.60 8.52
CA ARG A 46 18.85 13.25 8.90
C ARG A 46 19.30 14.26 9.98
N PRO A 47 19.50 13.84 11.24
CA PRO A 47 20.17 14.71 12.19
C PRO A 47 21.65 14.73 11.80
N GLU A 48 22.23 15.92 11.66
CA GLU A 48 23.67 16.13 11.53
C GLU A 48 24.47 15.53 12.70
#